data_AF-A0AAV8Z6W5-F1
#
_entry.id   AF-A0AAV8Z6W5-F1
#
_cell.length_a   1.000
_cell.length_b   1.000
_cell.length_c   1.000
_cell.angle_alpha   90.00
_cell.angle_beta   90.00
_cell.angle_gamma   90.00
#
_symmetry.space_group_name_H-M   'P 1'
#
loop_
_entity.id
_entity.type
_entity.pdbx_description
1 polymer ?
#
loop_
_entity_poly.entity_id
_entity_poly.type
_entity_poly.pdbx_seq_one_letter_code
_entity_poly.pdbx_strand_id
1 'polypeptide(L)'
;MSWLVVHLVGDFMESPTVTALVSSSIPIQSVTHPGVSICNMNKFSKQRAYKFAEYLNAKYYNNKKNISAILNDIKLLGSLYDFRRIHRAYREFQSILELDYDNLADGYDPAKHIEQLTTPCSEMLRKCYWSGGERNCNELFFTRTTYEGPCCVFNYMKPGLIGLVII
;
A
#
# COMPACT_ATOMS: atom_id res chain seq x y z
N MET A 1 -58.46 5.12 -27.19
CA MET A 1 -57.37 6.13 -27.11
C MET A 1 -56.29 5.83 -26.06
N SER A 2 -56.36 4.75 -25.24
CA SER A 2 -55.41 4.56 -24.13
C SER A 2 -54.41 3.39 -24.25
N TRP A 3 -54.53 2.49 -25.23
CA TRP A 3 -53.66 1.31 -25.31
C TRP A 3 -52.20 1.67 -25.64
N LEU A 4 -52.01 2.62 -26.57
CA LEU A 4 -50.69 3.15 -26.94
C LEU A 4 -49.94 3.73 -25.73
N VAL A 5 -50.65 4.46 -24.87
CA VAL A 5 -50.06 5.10 -23.68
C VAL A 5 -49.61 4.05 -22.67
N VAL A 6 -50.42 3.02 -22.42
CA VAL A 6 -50.08 1.95 -21.49
C VAL A 6 -48.88 1.14 -21.98
N HIS A 7 -48.79 0.88 -23.29
CA HIS A 7 -47.68 0.12 -23.87
C HIS A 7 -46.36 0.89 -23.79
N LEU A 8 -46.34 2.16 -24.20
CA LEU A 8 -45.14 3.00 -24.12
C LEU A 8 -44.65 3.21 -22.68
N VAL A 9 -45.57 3.33 -21.72
CA VAL A 9 -45.22 3.42 -20.29
C VAL A 9 -44.66 2.09 -19.78
N GLY A 10 -45.21 0.96 -20.20
CA GLY A 10 -44.69 -0.37 -19.87
C GLY A 10 -43.24 -0.55 -20.32
N ASP A 11 -42.96 -0.27 -21.59
CA ASP A 11 -41.63 -0.41 -22.19
C ASP A 11 -40.59 0.52 -21.52
N PHE A 12 -40.99 1.75 -21.21
CA PHE A 12 -40.14 2.71 -20.48
C PHE A 12 -39.86 2.25 -19.03
N MET A 13 -40.85 1.67 -18.34
CA MET A 13 -40.67 1.18 -16.97
C MET A 13 -39.81 -0.09 -16.91
N GLU A 14 -39.82 -0.92 -17.95
CA GLU A 14 -38.94 -2.09 -18.05
C GLU A 14 -37.48 -1.70 -18.36
N SER A 15 -37.25 -0.70 -19.23
CA SER A 15 -35.90 -0.30 -19.63
C SER A 15 -35.77 1.20 -19.92
N PRO A 16 -35.72 2.05 -18.88
CA PRO A 16 -35.72 3.51 -19.05
C PRO A 16 -34.39 4.08 -19.58
N THR A 17 -33.31 3.29 -19.58
CA THR A 17 -31.95 3.75 -19.91
C THR A 17 -31.37 2.95 -21.06
N VAL A 18 -30.92 3.64 -22.10
CA VAL A 18 -30.20 3.07 -23.23
C VAL A 18 -28.74 3.51 -23.16
N THR A 19 -27.81 2.55 -23.16
CA THR A 19 -26.37 2.82 -23.25
C THR A 19 -25.90 2.62 -24.68
N ALA A 20 -25.35 3.65 -25.29
CA ALA A 20 -24.69 3.55 -26.60
C ALA A 20 -23.17 3.57 -26.41
N LEU A 21 -22.46 2.69 -27.13
CA LEU A 21 -21.01 2.74 -27.25
C LEU A 21 -20.65 3.85 -28.25
N VAL A 22 -20.02 4.91 -27.76
CA VAL A 22 -19.37 5.88 -28.65
C VAL A 22 -18.00 5.32 -28.99
N SER A 23 -17.72 5.10 -30.27
CA SER A 23 -16.38 4.67 -30.71
C SER A 23 -15.36 5.75 -30.36
N SER A 24 -14.49 5.47 -29.39
CA SER A 24 -13.51 6.41 -28.87
C SER A 24 -12.17 6.25 -29.61
N SER A 25 -12.10 6.63 -30.89
CA SER A 25 -10.81 6.81 -31.57
C SER A 25 -10.19 8.14 -31.12
N ILE A 26 -9.87 8.23 -29.83
CA ILE A 26 -9.14 9.36 -29.24
C ILE A 26 -7.64 9.07 -29.34
N PRO A 27 -6.81 10.06 -29.69
CA PRO A 27 -5.37 9.91 -29.68
C PRO A 27 -4.86 9.49 -28.29
N ILE A 28 -3.90 8.57 -28.24
CA ILE A 28 -3.31 8.12 -26.96
C ILE A 28 -2.71 9.29 -26.18
N GLN A 29 -2.21 10.33 -26.87
CA GLN A 29 -1.66 11.53 -26.24
C GLN A 29 -2.69 12.36 -25.48
N SER A 30 -3.98 12.23 -25.81
CA SER A 30 -5.05 12.97 -25.13
C SER A 30 -5.62 12.23 -23.93
N VAL A 31 -5.11 11.03 -23.61
CA VAL A 31 -5.55 10.22 -22.48
C VAL A 31 -4.57 10.39 -21.33
N THR A 32 -5.06 10.88 -20.20
CA THR A 32 -4.25 10.96 -18.98
C THR A 32 -3.84 9.56 -18.55
N HIS A 33 -2.55 9.37 -18.30
CA HIS A 33 -2.06 8.09 -17.84
C HIS A 33 -2.68 7.74 -16.48
N PRO A 34 -3.00 6.47 -16.20
CA PRO A 34 -3.54 6.09 -14.90
C PRO A 34 -2.48 6.21 -13.79
N GLY A 35 -2.95 6.19 -12.55
CA GLY A 35 -2.10 5.93 -11.40
C GLY A 35 -1.68 4.46 -11.37
N VAL A 36 -0.43 4.19 -11.02
CA VAL A 36 0.15 2.84 -10.95
C VAL A 36 0.71 2.61 -9.55
N SER A 37 0.35 1.48 -8.93
CA SER A 37 0.90 1.05 -7.64
C SER A 37 1.65 -0.28 -7.78
N ILE A 38 2.91 -0.30 -7.39
CA ILE A 38 3.78 -1.49 -7.40
C ILE A 38 4.07 -1.87 -5.95
N CYS A 39 3.65 -3.07 -5.55
CA CYS A 39 3.81 -3.58 -4.20
C CYS A 39 4.79 -4.76 -4.18
N ASN A 40 5.59 -4.87 -3.13
CA ASN A 40 6.41 -6.07 -2.93
C ASN A 40 5.52 -7.22 -2.43
N MET A 41 5.65 -8.41 -3.04
CA MET A 41 4.99 -9.61 -2.53
C MET A 41 5.53 -10.01 -1.15
N ASN A 42 6.82 -9.76 -0.90
CA ASN A 42 7.41 -9.92 0.42
C ASN A 42 7.11 -8.70 1.27
N LYS A 43 6.19 -8.83 2.23
CA LYS A 43 5.81 -7.74 3.16
C LYS A 43 7.00 -7.27 4.00
N PHE A 44 7.85 -8.20 4.41
CA PHE A 44 9.05 -7.94 5.20
C PHE A 44 10.29 -8.41 4.46
N SER A 45 11.28 -7.53 4.37
CA SER A 45 12.62 -7.87 3.88
C SER A 45 13.33 -8.72 4.92
N LYS A 46 13.81 -9.90 4.50
CA LYS A 46 14.61 -10.78 5.37
C LYS A 46 15.79 -10.02 5.98
N GLN A 47 16.54 -9.28 5.16
CA GLN A 47 17.73 -8.55 5.62
C GLN A 47 17.39 -7.46 6.65
N ARG A 48 16.29 -6.72 6.46
CA ARG A 48 15.82 -5.72 7.42
C ARG A 48 15.32 -6.35 8.71
N ALA A 49 14.59 -7.46 8.61
CA ALA A 49 14.13 -8.21 9.77
C ALA A 49 15.31 -8.73 10.62
N TYR A 50 16.40 -9.19 10.00
CA TYR A 50 17.62 -9.58 10.73
C TYR A 50 18.24 -8.39 11.48
N LYS A 51 18.44 -7.26 10.80
CA LYS A 51 19.00 -6.06 11.44
C LYS A 51 18.11 -5.54 12.57
N PHE A 52 16.79 -5.55 12.36
CA PHE A 52 15.83 -5.16 13.38
C PHE A 52 15.84 -6.12 14.57
N ALA A 53 15.96 -7.43 14.33
CA ALA A 53 16.10 -8.42 15.39
C ALA A 53 17.38 -8.22 16.22
N GLU A 54 18.52 -7.93 15.57
CA GLU A 54 19.77 -7.60 16.24
C GLU A 54 19.63 -6.35 17.10
N TYR A 55 19.02 -5.31 16.55
CA TYR A 55 18.72 -4.07 17.26
C TYR A 55 17.85 -4.30 18.51
N LEU A 56 16.74 -5.03 18.39
CA LEU A 56 15.87 -5.37 19.52
C LEU A 56 16.62 -6.21 20.57
N ASN A 57 17.45 -7.16 20.13
CA ASN A 57 18.23 -7.99 21.04
C ASN A 57 19.20 -7.17 21.89
N ALA A 58 19.88 -6.22 21.25
CA ALA A 58 20.83 -5.33 21.92
C ALA A 58 20.11 -4.37 22.89
N LYS A 59 19.01 -3.73 22.44
CA LYS A 59 18.31 -2.69 23.21
C LYS A 59 17.45 -3.23 24.35
N TYR A 60 16.71 -4.33 24.14
CA TYR A 60 15.70 -4.81 25.09
C TYR A 60 16.05 -6.13 25.77
N TYR A 61 16.87 -6.98 25.16
CA TYR A 61 17.16 -8.32 25.66
C TYR A 61 18.59 -8.49 26.17
N ASN A 62 19.40 -7.41 26.21
CA ASN A 62 20.81 -7.45 26.63
C ASN A 62 21.62 -8.53 25.89
N ASN A 63 21.33 -8.77 24.61
CA ASN A 63 21.93 -9.82 23.78
C ASN A 63 21.70 -11.26 24.27
N LYS A 64 20.74 -11.49 25.17
CA LYS A 64 20.47 -12.82 25.74
C LYS A 64 19.45 -13.63 24.94
N LYS A 65 18.61 -12.99 24.13
CA LYS A 65 17.59 -13.68 23.35
C LYS A 65 18.18 -14.17 22.03
N ASN A 66 17.77 -15.36 21.61
CA ASN A 66 18.20 -15.90 20.32
C ASN A 66 17.57 -15.08 19.17
N ILE A 67 18.38 -14.63 18.21
CA ILE A 67 17.93 -13.87 17.04
C ILE A 67 16.83 -14.62 16.27
N SER A 68 16.93 -15.94 16.16
CA SER A 68 15.90 -16.78 15.51
C SER A 68 14.54 -16.69 16.20
N ALA A 69 14.53 -16.57 17.54
CA ALA A 69 13.30 -16.39 18.29
C ALA A 69 12.69 -15.00 18.01
N ILE A 70 13.50 -13.94 18.00
CA ILE A 70 13.04 -12.58 17.67
C ILE A 70 12.52 -12.51 16.23
N LEU A 71 13.16 -13.20 15.29
CA LEU A 71 12.67 -13.30 13.91
C LEU A 71 11.30 -13.99 13.82
N ASN A 72 11.04 -14.98 14.67
CA ASN A 72 9.71 -15.59 14.75
C ASN A 72 8.69 -14.61 15.35
N ASP A 73 9.09 -13.78 16.31
CA ASP A 73 8.24 -12.72 16.85
C ASP A 73 7.92 -11.66 15.78
N ILE A 74 8.92 -11.25 14.97
CA ILE A 74 8.72 -10.31 13.86
C ILE A 74 7.71 -10.86 12.84
N LYS A 75 7.69 -12.17 12.57
CA LYS A 75 6.69 -12.78 11.68
C LYS A 75 5.27 -12.60 12.20
N LEU A 76 5.06 -12.44 13.51
CA LEU A 76 3.74 -12.19 14.09
C LEU A 76 3.16 -10.85 13.62
N LEU A 77 4.00 -9.89 13.20
CA LEU A 77 3.53 -8.66 12.55
C LEU A 77 2.79 -8.92 11.23
N GLY A 78 2.96 -10.11 10.63
CA GLY A 78 2.16 -10.54 9.49
C GLY A 78 0.66 -10.62 9.80
N SER A 79 0.28 -10.77 11.07
CA SER A 79 -1.13 -10.78 11.50
C SER A 79 -1.85 -9.45 11.24
N LEU A 80 -1.10 -8.35 11.07
CA LEU A 80 -1.63 -7.04 10.69
C LEU A 80 -2.15 -6.99 9.24
N TYR A 81 -1.74 -7.95 8.40
CA TYR A 81 -2.16 -8.05 7.01
C TYR A 81 -3.28 -9.07 6.77
N ASP A 82 -3.28 -10.17 7.53
CA ASP A 82 -4.21 -11.28 7.31
C ASP A 82 -5.40 -11.31 8.27
N PHE A 83 -5.45 -10.35 9.21
CA PHE A 83 -6.47 -10.19 10.25
C PHE A 83 -6.79 -11.50 11.01
N ARG A 84 -5.85 -12.46 11.05
CA ARG A 84 -6.05 -13.70 11.81
C ARG A 84 -6.01 -13.40 13.31
N ARG A 85 -6.63 -14.29 14.10
CA ARG A 85 -6.76 -14.12 15.57
C ARG A 85 -5.41 -13.77 16.21
N ILE A 86 -5.38 -12.61 16.86
CA ILE A 86 -4.21 -12.11 17.58
C ILE A 86 -3.82 -13.12 18.67
N HIS A 87 -2.70 -13.80 18.45
CA HIS A 87 -2.14 -14.77 19.37
C HIS A 87 -1.60 -14.06 20.62
N ARG A 88 -1.56 -14.73 21.78
CA ARG A 88 -0.95 -14.18 23.01
C ARG A 88 0.47 -13.65 22.75
N ALA A 89 1.24 -14.40 21.97
CA ALA A 89 2.60 -14.06 21.56
C ALA A 89 2.69 -12.70 20.83
N TYR A 90 1.68 -12.32 20.05
CA TYR A 90 1.69 -11.01 19.39
C TYR A 90 1.60 -9.88 20.42
N ARG A 91 0.76 -10.01 21.46
CA ARG A 91 0.65 -8.99 22.52
C ARG A 91 1.94 -8.83 23.31
N GLU A 92 2.60 -9.94 23.62
CA GLU A 92 3.90 -9.93 24.30
C GLU A 92 4.99 -9.27 23.44
N PHE A 93 4.94 -9.46 22.11
CA PHE A 93 5.87 -8.77 21.22
C PHE A 93 5.51 -7.29 21.04
N GLN A 94 4.22 -6.98 20.95
CA GLN A 94 3.71 -5.62 20.81
C GLN A 94 4.16 -4.73 21.97
N SER A 95 4.12 -5.21 23.22
CA SER A 95 4.58 -4.42 24.37
C SER A 95 6.05 -4.00 24.26
N ILE A 96 6.88 -4.80 23.58
CA ILE A 96 8.30 -4.47 23.33
C ILE A 96 8.43 -3.44 22.21
N LEU A 97 7.61 -3.53 21.17
CA LEU A 97 7.58 -2.54 20.10
C LEU A 97 7.06 -1.17 20.58
N GLU A 98 6.13 -1.18 21.53
CA GLU A 98 5.63 0.03 22.19
C GLU A 98 6.74 0.73 23.00
N LEU A 99 7.62 -0.04 23.66
CA LEU A 99 8.80 0.50 24.36
C LEU A 99 9.88 1.04 23.41
N ASP A 100 9.87 0.64 22.15
CA ASP A 100 10.76 1.13 21.10
C ASP A 100 10.30 2.43 20.46
N TYR A 101 9.07 2.84 20.74
CA TYR A 101 8.53 4.04 20.19
C TYR A 101 8.99 5.27 20.98
N ASP A 102 9.99 5.98 20.43
CA ASP A 102 10.68 7.10 21.11
C ASP A 102 9.78 8.34 21.36
N ASN A 103 8.59 8.45 20.75
CA ASN A 103 7.70 9.61 20.87
C ASN A 103 6.35 9.25 21.51
N LEU A 104 6.32 9.11 22.84
CA LEU A 104 5.09 8.87 23.63
C LEU A 104 3.93 9.86 23.38
N ALA A 105 4.20 11.03 22.80
CA ALA A 105 3.19 12.07 22.54
C ALA A 105 2.16 11.69 21.46
N ASP A 106 2.56 10.92 20.44
CA ASP A 106 1.70 10.60 19.28
C ASP A 106 1.07 9.21 19.36
N GLY A 107 1.34 8.45 20.43
CA GLY A 107 0.92 7.07 20.58
C GLY A 107 1.69 6.10 19.67
N TYR A 108 1.60 4.81 19.99
CA TYR A 108 2.24 3.74 19.22
C TYR A 108 1.60 3.59 17.84
N ASP A 109 2.42 3.74 16.78
CA ASP A 109 2.01 3.53 15.39
C ASP A 109 2.69 2.28 14.79
N PRO A 110 1.98 1.15 14.63
CA PRO A 110 2.53 -0.07 14.05
C PRO A 110 2.96 0.09 12.58
N ALA A 111 2.47 1.11 11.87
CA ALA A 111 2.86 1.37 10.48
C ALA A 111 4.35 1.72 10.36
N LYS A 112 4.94 2.38 11.36
CA LYS A 112 6.37 2.75 11.33
C LYS A 112 7.29 1.54 11.39
N HIS A 113 6.99 0.57 12.26
CA HIS A 113 7.76 -0.68 12.31
C HIS A 113 7.58 -1.51 11.04
N ILE A 114 6.37 -1.52 10.47
CA ILE A 114 6.14 -2.14 9.16
C ILE A 114 7.01 -1.47 8.08
N GLU A 115 7.02 -0.14 8.01
CA GLU A 115 7.81 0.61 7.02
C GLU A 115 9.31 0.31 7.14
N GLN A 116 9.83 0.24 8.36
CA GLN A 116 11.23 -0.13 8.62
C GLN A 116 11.57 -1.55 8.15
N LEU A 117 10.60 -2.47 8.17
CA LEU A 117 10.78 -3.86 7.76
C LEU A 117 10.59 -4.07 6.26
N THR A 118 9.85 -3.19 5.58
CA THR A 118 9.56 -3.28 4.14
C THR A 118 10.75 -2.80 3.29
N THR A 119 10.87 -3.34 2.07
CA THR A 119 11.87 -2.86 1.10
C THR A 119 11.43 -1.51 0.51
N PRO A 120 12.27 -0.47 0.53
CA PRO A 120 11.91 0.84 -0.01
C PRO A 120 11.89 0.83 -1.54
N CYS A 121 11.14 1.78 -2.13
CA CYS A 121 11.01 1.94 -3.57
C CYS A 121 12.35 2.14 -4.30
N SER A 122 13.29 2.84 -3.65
CA SER A 122 14.64 3.07 -4.19
C SER A 122 15.46 1.78 -4.37
N GLU A 123 15.14 0.72 -3.62
CA GLU A 123 15.79 -0.58 -3.76
C GLU A 123 15.03 -1.49 -4.74
N MET A 124 13.71 -1.36 -4.81
CA MET A 124 12.85 -2.13 -5.71
C MET A 124 12.92 -1.66 -7.16
N LEU A 125 12.92 -0.35 -7.38
CA LEU A 125 12.85 0.28 -8.70
C LEU A 125 14.23 0.76 -9.13
N ARG A 126 14.82 0.08 -10.12
CA ARG A 126 16.19 0.36 -10.57
C ARG A 126 16.27 1.26 -11.80
N LYS A 127 15.34 1.11 -12.74
CA LYS A 127 15.27 1.90 -13.98
C LYS A 127 13.82 2.22 -14.28
N CYS A 128 13.56 3.49 -14.57
CA CYS A 128 12.23 3.97 -14.91
C CYS A 128 12.28 4.76 -16.22
N TYR A 129 11.32 4.50 -17.09
CA TYR A 129 11.14 5.22 -18.34
C TYR A 129 9.77 5.89 -18.32
N TRP A 130 9.76 7.19 -18.58
CA TRP A 130 8.54 7.99 -18.61
C TRP A 130 8.61 9.02 -19.73
N SER A 131 7.49 9.19 -20.45
CA SER A 131 7.36 10.12 -21.58
C SER A 131 8.51 10.04 -22.60
N GLY A 132 8.94 8.82 -22.93
CA GLY A 132 9.98 8.57 -23.95
C GLY A 132 11.43 8.76 -23.48
N GLY A 133 11.68 8.96 -22.19
CA GLY A 133 13.04 9.07 -21.66
C GLY A 133 13.24 8.35 -20.32
N GLU A 134 14.49 8.02 -20.01
CA GLU A 134 14.87 7.53 -18.68
C GLU A 134 14.67 8.65 -17.64
N ARG A 135 14.17 8.28 -16.47
CA ARG A 135 13.91 9.18 -15.34
C ARG A 135 14.31 8.50 -14.04
N ASN A 136 14.62 9.32 -13.05
CA ASN A 136 14.90 8.84 -11.71
C ASN A 136 13.63 8.25 -11.08
N CYS A 137 13.66 6.97 -10.72
CA CYS A 137 12.51 6.30 -10.10
C CYS A 137 12.06 6.98 -8.80
N ASN A 138 12.99 7.58 -8.05
CA ASN A 138 12.68 8.25 -6.77
C ASN A 138 11.95 9.59 -6.96
N GLU A 139 11.98 10.16 -8.17
CA GLU A 139 11.22 11.37 -8.51
C GLU A 139 9.83 11.03 -9.04
N LEU A 140 9.66 9.84 -9.61
CA LEU A 140 8.38 9.37 -10.17
C LEU A 140 7.51 8.65 -9.13
N PHE A 141 8.11 7.79 -8.32
CA PHE A 141 7.39 6.91 -7.39
C PHE A 141 7.56 7.34 -5.95
N PHE A 142 6.45 7.36 -5.22
CA PHE A 142 6.42 7.65 -3.79
C PHE A 142 5.87 6.47 -3.01
N THR A 143 6.45 6.21 -1.83
CA THR A 143 5.91 5.20 -0.93
C THR A 143 4.57 5.66 -0.37
N ARG A 144 3.54 4.83 -0.48
CA ARG A 144 2.22 5.06 0.11
C ARG A 144 1.69 3.78 0.74
N THR A 145 1.05 3.92 1.88
CA THR A 145 0.34 2.82 2.53
C THR A 145 -0.92 2.47 1.73
N THR A 146 -1.05 1.20 1.40
CA THR A 146 -2.20 0.59 0.73
C THR A 146 -2.75 -0.57 1.57
N TYR A 147 -3.80 -1.24 1.10
CA TYR A 147 -4.26 -2.49 1.71
C TYR A 147 -3.17 -3.58 1.74
N GLU A 148 -2.26 -3.55 0.75
CA GLU A 148 -1.14 -4.47 0.64
C GLU A 148 0.09 -4.03 1.47
N GLY A 149 0.00 -2.92 2.22
CA GLY A 149 1.12 -2.33 2.94
C GLY A 149 1.78 -1.18 2.17
N PRO A 150 3.02 -0.80 2.53
CA PRO A 150 3.77 0.23 1.83
C PRO A 150 4.09 -0.19 0.39
N CYS A 151 3.62 0.59 -0.58
CA CYS A 151 3.82 0.35 -2.01
C CYS A 151 4.33 1.60 -2.73
N CYS A 152 4.97 1.40 -3.88
CA CYS A 152 5.48 2.45 -4.74
C CYS A 152 4.38 2.92 -5.68
N VAL A 153 3.97 4.18 -5.55
CA VAL A 153 2.84 4.74 -6.28
C VAL A 153 3.31 5.85 -7.22
N PHE A 154 2.90 5.76 -8.48
CA PHE A 154 3.14 6.73 -9.54
C PHE A 154 1.81 7.32 -10.01
N ASN A 155 1.80 8.62 -10.31
CA ASN A 155 0.69 9.35 -10.92
C ASN A 155 -0.68 9.12 -10.26
N TYR A 156 -0.69 9.05 -8.92
CA TYR A 156 -1.91 8.86 -8.13
C TYR A 156 -2.40 10.19 -7.58
N MET A 157 -3.55 10.64 -8.10
CA MET A 157 -4.24 11.84 -7.62
C MET A 157 -5.21 11.49 -6.50
N LYS A 158 -5.00 12.07 -5.31
CA LYS A 158 -6.03 12.16 -4.26
C LYS A 158 -6.63 13.58 -4.29
N PRO A 159 -7.95 13.75 -4.41
CA PRO A 159 -8.57 15.07 -4.24
C PRO A 159 -8.17 15.64 -2.87
N GLY A 160 -7.41 16.74 -2.85
CA GLY A 160 -6.96 17.41 -1.62
C GLY A 160 -5.46 17.31 -1.28
N LEU A 161 -4.67 16.51 -1.99
CA LEU A 161 -3.20 16.50 -1.87
C LEU A 161 -2.57 17.03 -3.15
N ILE A 162 -2.03 18.24 -3.09
CA ILE A 162 -1.21 18.85 -4.15
C ILE A 162 0.13 18.09 -4.19
N GLY A 163 0.13 16.91 -4.79
CA GLY A 163 1.32 16.13 -5.09
C GLY A 163 1.59 16.20 -6.59
N LEU A 164 2.82 16.60 -6.93
CA LEU A 164 3.35 16.79 -8.29
C LEU A 164 2.68 15.89 -9.35
N VAL A 165 1.85 16.54 -10.17
CA VAL A 165 1.39 15.98 -11.43
C VAL A 165 2.56 16.10 -12.39
N ILE A 166 3.17 14.97 -12.75
CA ILE A 166 4.10 14.93 -13.88
C ILE A 166 3.21 14.71 -15.12
N ILE A 167 2.77 15.82 -15.71
CA ILE A 167 2.16 15.83 -17.06
C ILE A 167 3.27 15.54 -18.07
#